data_AF-A0A455SXH3-F1
#
_entry.id   AF-A0A455SXH3-F1
#
_cell.length_a   1.000
_cell.length_b   1.000
_cell.length_c   1.000
_cell.angle_alpha   90.00
_cell.angle_beta   90.00
_cell.angle_gamma   90.00
#
_symmetry.space_group_name_H-M   'P 1'
#
loop_
_entity.id
_entity.type
_entity.pdbx_description
1 polymer ?
#
loop_
_entity_poly.entity_id
_entity_poly.type
_entity_poly.pdbx_seq_one_letter_code
_entity_poly.pdbx_strand_id
1 'polypeptide(L)'
;MFRNDASAARERLLTPEPRLGFWGWWLDLVAPPRKPETTANPHLREKLRKAELAGYFLFILTFFSFFDLLLALLNRRLLSIVEIFVFLGFLALVGRLNRDGHSELAAGLVIGAMMLSIAYVIIFALADKGASDLLPTYDFFIYPIMIGSIFMPRKLIIPFTLVEILFIWYNLLLGPHPREIIQVRGTPVMWLWLARPTLMLCITAIVSWLGSRSVEQAILRADHAEELIAAERLLSAQSRMLLQQQEQLKAEISQILIVHREAAAGNYSVRAPLNSQGMIWQIAHSLNNLLARCQELARDHDELKRAREDVEKVSYYIEQLRQGKHLPLPICHSILGKRLVYALTTHTPPPRPSQPLSPERHSSGPIPRPNLRPSRVSFEALRDNKETPPSGQKRPGTGPTQA
;
A
#
# COMPACT_ATOMS: atom_id res chain seq x y z
N MET A 1 18.23 -0.68 25.50
CA MET A 1 16.98 -1.42 25.30
C MET A 1 16.59 -1.53 23.81
N PHE A 2 16.66 -0.46 23.01
CA PHE A 2 16.31 -0.47 21.56
C PHE A 2 17.13 -1.38 20.62
N ARG A 3 18.28 -1.92 21.02
CA ARG A 3 19.13 -2.75 20.16
C ARG A 3 18.62 -4.19 19.99
N ASN A 4 17.81 -4.68 20.93
CA ASN A 4 17.27 -6.04 20.89
C ASN A 4 16.00 -6.15 20.02
N ASP A 5 15.26 -5.06 19.83
CA ASP A 5 14.04 -5.08 19.01
C ASP A 5 14.35 -5.13 17.51
N ALA A 6 15.44 -4.47 17.07
CA ALA A 6 15.87 -4.49 15.67
C ALA A 6 16.38 -5.87 15.22
N SER A 7 17.05 -6.62 16.10
CA SER A 7 17.49 -7.98 15.79
C SER A 7 16.32 -8.95 15.71
N ALA A 8 15.36 -8.86 16.64
CA ALA A 8 14.14 -9.67 16.63
C ALA A 8 13.26 -9.37 15.40
N ALA A 9 13.16 -8.11 14.99
CA ALA A 9 12.45 -7.73 13.77
C ALA A 9 13.13 -8.29 12.51
N ARG A 10 14.47 -8.27 12.47
CA ARG A 10 15.24 -8.82 11.35
C ARG A 10 15.16 -10.35 11.27
N GLU A 11 15.11 -11.02 12.41
CA GLU A 11 14.94 -12.47 12.48
C GLU A 11 13.53 -12.91 12.06
N ARG A 12 12.49 -12.15 12.45
CA ARG A 12 11.11 -12.35 11.97
C ARG A 12 10.95 -12.10 10.47
N LEU A 13 11.75 -11.22 9.87
CA LEU A 13 11.77 -11.00 8.42
C LEU A 13 12.44 -12.15 7.64
N LEU A 14 13.18 -13.03 8.32
CA LEU A 14 13.88 -14.15 7.69
C LEU A 14 13.13 -15.48 7.82
N THR A 15 12.15 -15.57 8.71
CA THR A 15 11.33 -16.78 8.83
C THR A 15 10.40 -16.91 7.63
N PRO A 16 10.46 -18.00 6.85
CA PRO A 16 9.58 -18.22 5.72
C PRO A 16 8.12 -18.30 6.21
N GLU A 17 7.21 -17.65 5.50
CA GLU A 17 5.79 -17.74 5.83
C GLU A 17 5.28 -19.15 5.48
N PRO A 18 4.81 -19.95 6.47
CA PRO A 18 4.31 -21.28 6.21
C PRO A 18 3.06 -21.21 5.35
N ARG A 19 2.94 -22.10 4.36
CA ARG A 19 1.74 -22.17 3.53
C ARG A 19 0.68 -22.98 4.27
N LEU A 20 -0.53 -22.43 4.39
CA LEU A 20 -1.62 -23.11 5.11
C LEU A 20 -2.37 -24.10 4.21
N GLY A 21 -2.84 -25.20 4.80
CA GLY A 21 -3.68 -26.20 4.14
C GLY A 21 -2.93 -27.32 3.39
N PHE A 22 -3.69 -28.22 2.75
CA PHE A 22 -3.16 -29.39 2.05
C PHE A 22 -2.16 -29.03 0.94
N TRP A 23 -2.52 -28.06 0.09
CA TRP A 23 -1.63 -27.56 -0.97
C TRP A 23 -0.42 -26.85 -0.41
N GLY A 24 -0.55 -26.19 0.74
CA GLY A 24 0.55 -25.55 1.43
C GLY A 24 1.60 -26.57 1.84
N TRP A 25 1.19 -27.65 2.50
CA TRP A 25 2.06 -28.77 2.88
C TRP A 25 2.78 -29.40 1.69
N TRP A 26 2.06 -29.70 0.59
CA TRP A 26 2.68 -30.29 -0.61
C TRP A 26 3.70 -29.36 -1.26
N LEU A 27 3.33 -28.09 -1.46
CA LEU A 27 4.25 -27.12 -2.05
C LEU A 27 5.42 -26.80 -1.12
N ASP A 28 5.23 -26.87 0.19
CA ASP A 28 6.30 -26.74 1.16
C ASP A 28 7.26 -27.94 1.12
N LEU A 29 6.90 -29.05 0.47
CA LEU A 29 7.78 -30.19 0.19
C LEU A 29 8.53 -30.03 -1.15
N VAL A 30 7.84 -29.58 -2.20
CA VAL A 30 8.33 -29.65 -3.60
C VAL A 30 8.73 -28.31 -4.21
N ALA A 31 8.25 -27.18 -3.69
CA ALA A 31 8.54 -25.84 -4.21
C ALA A 31 9.52 -25.08 -3.29
N PRO A 32 10.21 -24.04 -3.80
CA PRO A 32 11.06 -23.19 -2.98
C PRO A 32 10.27 -22.51 -1.85
N PRO A 33 10.88 -22.32 -0.66
CA PRO A 33 10.23 -21.63 0.45
C PRO A 33 9.96 -20.17 0.10
N ARG A 34 8.80 -19.65 0.52
CA ARG A 34 8.43 -18.25 0.31
C ARG A 34 9.23 -17.37 1.26
N LYS A 35 10.07 -16.49 0.70
CA LYS A 35 10.80 -15.45 1.46
C LYS A 35 10.19 -14.08 1.16
N PRO A 36 10.12 -13.14 2.11
CA PRO A 36 9.61 -11.80 1.86
C PRO A 36 10.33 -11.07 0.71
N GLU A 37 11.63 -11.35 0.54
CA GLU A 37 12.45 -10.85 -0.56
C GLU A 37 11.97 -11.37 -1.93
N THR A 38 11.54 -12.64 -1.99
CA THR A 38 11.01 -13.24 -3.23
C THR A 38 9.66 -12.66 -3.62
N THR A 39 8.86 -12.19 -2.66
CA THR A 39 7.59 -11.51 -2.92
C THR A 39 7.76 -10.03 -3.29
N ALA A 40 8.88 -9.41 -2.96
CA ALA A 40 9.14 -8.01 -3.30
C ALA A 40 9.64 -7.83 -4.75
N ASN A 41 10.39 -8.79 -5.29
CA ASN A 41 10.96 -8.69 -6.63
C ASN A 41 10.06 -9.42 -7.67
N PRO A 42 9.54 -8.74 -8.71
CA PRO A 42 8.63 -9.33 -9.70
C PRO A 42 9.24 -10.54 -10.42
N HIS A 43 10.54 -10.51 -10.74
CA HIS A 43 11.21 -11.64 -11.37
C HIS A 43 11.28 -12.87 -10.46
N LEU A 44 11.51 -12.67 -9.15
CA LEU A 44 11.53 -13.77 -8.18
C LEU A 44 10.12 -14.32 -7.91
N ARG A 45 9.09 -13.45 -7.89
CA ARG A 45 7.69 -13.86 -7.80
C ARG A 45 7.30 -14.78 -8.95
N GLU A 46 7.68 -14.42 -10.18
CA GLU A 46 7.34 -15.23 -11.35
C GLU A 46 8.09 -16.56 -11.35
N LYS A 47 9.38 -16.57 -10.96
CA LYS A 47 10.14 -17.81 -10.79
C LYS A 47 9.49 -18.74 -9.74
N LEU A 48 9.05 -18.17 -8.62
CA LEU A 48 8.33 -18.89 -7.58
C LEU A 48 7.00 -19.43 -8.11
N ARG A 49 6.22 -18.62 -8.84
CA ARG A 49 4.95 -19.05 -9.44
C ARG A 49 5.14 -20.23 -10.39
N LYS A 50 6.16 -20.19 -11.27
CA LYS A 50 6.49 -21.31 -12.16
C LYS A 50 6.90 -22.56 -11.38
N ALA A 51 7.68 -22.42 -10.31
CA ALA A 51 8.05 -23.53 -9.43
C ALA A 51 6.85 -24.13 -8.68
N GLU A 52 5.89 -23.30 -8.26
CA GLU A 52 4.63 -23.75 -7.65
C GLU A 52 3.76 -24.48 -8.67
N LEU A 53 3.65 -23.94 -9.88
CA LEU A 53 2.95 -24.57 -10.99
C LEU A 53 3.54 -25.96 -11.28
N ALA A 54 4.87 -26.06 -11.37
CA ALA A 54 5.57 -27.34 -11.53
C ALA A 54 5.31 -28.29 -10.35
N GLY A 55 5.23 -27.76 -9.12
CA GLY A 55 4.85 -28.51 -7.93
C GLY A 55 3.45 -29.13 -8.04
N TYR A 56 2.45 -28.40 -8.55
CA TYR A 56 1.13 -28.95 -8.80
C TYR A 56 1.14 -30.04 -9.88
N PHE A 57 1.93 -29.86 -10.94
CA PHE A 57 2.06 -30.88 -11.98
C PHE A 57 2.70 -32.16 -11.44
N LEU A 58 3.76 -32.03 -10.63
CA LEU A 58 4.39 -33.16 -9.94
C LEU A 58 3.42 -33.88 -9.00
N PHE A 59 2.51 -33.15 -8.34
CA PHE A 59 1.46 -33.77 -7.53
C PHE A 59 0.58 -34.67 -8.39
N ILE A 60 0.10 -34.17 -9.54
CA ILE A 60 -0.77 -34.92 -10.45
C ILE A 60 -0.05 -36.17 -10.95
N LEU A 61 1.21 -36.06 -11.37
CA LEU A 61 2.01 -37.21 -11.80
C LEU A 61 2.21 -38.24 -10.67
N THR A 62 2.50 -37.78 -9.46
CA THR A 62 2.67 -38.65 -8.28
C THR A 62 1.35 -39.35 -7.94
N PHE A 63 0.23 -38.64 -8.03
CA PHE A 63 -1.11 -39.18 -7.80
C PHE A 63 -1.44 -40.28 -8.82
N PHE A 64 -1.25 -40.05 -10.12
CA PHE A 64 -1.45 -41.09 -11.13
C PHE A 64 -0.53 -42.30 -10.93
N SER A 65 0.75 -42.06 -10.60
CA SER A 65 1.72 -43.13 -10.29
C SER A 65 1.25 -44.00 -9.13
N PHE A 66 0.53 -43.44 -8.16
CA PHE A 66 -0.04 -44.20 -7.06
C PHE A 66 -1.18 -45.13 -7.52
N PHE A 67 -2.03 -44.71 -8.45
CA PHE A 67 -3.04 -45.59 -9.04
C PHE A 67 -2.41 -46.68 -9.90
N ASP A 68 -1.39 -46.35 -10.67
CA ASP A 68 -0.64 -47.34 -11.46
C ASP A 68 0.01 -48.38 -10.54
N LEU A 69 0.55 -47.95 -9.39
CA LEU A 69 1.12 -48.85 -8.38
C LEU A 69 0.05 -49.80 -7.83
N LEU A 70 -1.12 -49.27 -7.50
CA LEU A 70 -2.25 -50.07 -7.05
C LEU A 70 -2.65 -51.11 -8.11
N LEU A 71 -2.81 -50.69 -9.37
CA LEU A 71 -3.15 -51.59 -10.47
C LEU A 71 -2.08 -52.67 -10.70
N ALA A 72 -0.79 -52.31 -10.62
CA ALA A 72 0.32 -53.24 -10.74
C ALA A 72 0.32 -54.30 -9.62
N LEU A 73 0.00 -53.88 -8.38
CA LEU A 73 -0.15 -54.75 -7.22
C LEU A 73 -1.34 -55.71 -7.39
N LEU A 74 -2.51 -55.22 -7.81
CA LEU A 74 -3.68 -56.07 -8.09
C LEU A 74 -3.39 -57.13 -9.16
N ASN A 75 -2.66 -56.74 -10.21
CA ASN A 75 -2.28 -57.64 -11.30
C ASN A 75 -1.06 -58.52 -11.01
N ARG A 76 -0.44 -58.39 -9.83
CA ARG A 76 0.76 -59.13 -9.40
C ARG A 76 1.93 -59.09 -10.40
N ARG A 77 2.09 -57.98 -11.13
CA ARG A 77 3.17 -57.79 -12.11
C ARG A 77 4.39 -57.15 -11.45
N LEU A 78 5.33 -57.97 -10.96
CA LEU A 78 6.52 -57.50 -10.24
C LEU A 78 7.36 -56.49 -11.04
N LEU A 79 7.50 -56.67 -12.35
CA LEU A 79 8.27 -55.75 -13.20
C LEU A 79 7.67 -54.34 -13.20
N SER A 80 6.34 -54.22 -13.32
CA SER A 80 5.64 -52.94 -13.27
C SER A 80 5.78 -52.26 -11.91
N ILE A 81 5.78 -53.03 -10.82
CA ILE A 81 5.98 -52.48 -9.47
C ILE A 81 7.38 -51.83 -9.38
N VAL A 82 8.43 -52.53 -9.84
CA VAL A 82 9.81 -51.99 -9.84
C VAL A 82 9.91 -50.72 -10.68
N GLU A 83 9.32 -50.72 -11.88
CA GLU A 83 9.29 -49.56 -12.78
C GLU A 83 8.66 -48.33 -12.11
N ILE A 84 7.52 -48.52 -11.42
CA ILE A 84 6.82 -47.43 -10.74
C ILE A 84 7.63 -46.90 -9.55
N PHE A 85 8.33 -47.74 -8.80
CA PHE A 85 9.24 -47.26 -7.74
C PHE A 85 10.43 -46.46 -8.29
N VAL A 86 11.00 -46.87 -9.42
CA VAL A 86 12.06 -46.10 -10.11
C VAL A 86 11.50 -44.75 -10.57
N PHE A 87 10.29 -44.73 -11.13
CA PHE A 87 9.64 -43.49 -11.54
C PHE A 87 9.31 -42.56 -10.37
N LEU A 88 8.84 -43.09 -9.24
CA LEU A 88 8.63 -42.32 -8.00
C LEU A 88 9.95 -41.74 -7.47
N GLY A 89 11.04 -42.51 -7.51
CA GLY A 89 12.38 -42.02 -7.17
C GLY A 89 12.82 -40.86 -8.08
N PHE A 90 12.54 -40.96 -9.38
CA PHE A 90 12.76 -39.89 -10.33
C PHE A 90 11.92 -38.65 -10.03
N LEU A 91 10.62 -38.79 -9.75
CA LEU A 91 9.76 -37.66 -9.35
C LEU A 91 10.25 -36.99 -8.06
N ALA A 92 10.73 -37.77 -7.09
CA ALA A 92 11.33 -37.23 -5.87
C ALA A 92 12.60 -36.41 -6.15
N LEU A 93 13.47 -36.89 -7.05
CA LEU A 93 14.65 -36.15 -7.50
C LEU A 93 14.27 -34.83 -8.18
N VAL A 94 13.30 -34.86 -9.09
CA VAL A 94 12.80 -33.65 -9.74
C VAL A 94 12.19 -32.69 -8.71
N GLY A 95 11.41 -33.20 -7.77
CA GLY A 95 10.81 -32.39 -6.71
C GLY A 95 11.87 -31.72 -5.83
N ARG A 96 12.96 -32.42 -5.54
CA ARG A 96 14.14 -31.88 -4.85
C ARG A 96 14.77 -30.73 -5.64
N LEU A 97 15.02 -30.93 -6.94
CA LEU A 97 15.59 -29.90 -7.83
C LEU A 97 14.68 -28.66 -7.93
N ASN A 98 13.37 -28.86 -8.01
CA ASN A 98 12.40 -27.77 -8.01
C ASN A 98 12.42 -26.99 -6.70
N ARG A 99 12.48 -27.70 -5.55
CA ARG A 99 12.60 -27.10 -4.21
C ARG A 99 13.86 -26.27 -4.07
N ASP A 100 14.99 -26.73 -4.62
CA ASP A 100 16.28 -26.05 -4.56
C ASP A 100 16.36 -24.82 -5.50
N GLY A 101 15.27 -24.52 -6.24
CA GLY A 101 15.17 -23.35 -7.11
C GLY A 101 15.72 -23.59 -8.53
N HIS A 102 16.03 -24.83 -8.88
CA HIS A 102 16.39 -25.28 -10.23
C HIS A 102 15.14 -25.69 -11.03
N SER A 103 14.07 -24.89 -10.96
CA SER A 103 12.77 -25.20 -11.57
C SER A 103 12.82 -25.40 -13.09
N GLU A 104 13.72 -24.70 -13.80
CA GLU A 104 13.90 -24.86 -15.25
C GLU A 104 14.44 -26.25 -15.61
N LEU A 105 15.42 -26.73 -14.83
CA LEU A 105 16.01 -28.05 -15.01
C LEU A 105 15.01 -29.14 -14.61
N ALA A 106 14.28 -28.95 -13.50
CA ALA A 106 13.22 -29.84 -13.07
C ALA A 106 12.13 -29.99 -14.15
N ALA A 107 11.64 -28.88 -14.71
CA ALA A 107 10.69 -28.91 -15.82
C ALA A 107 11.28 -29.62 -17.05
N GLY A 108 12.54 -29.35 -17.41
CA GLY A 108 13.24 -30.04 -18.49
C GLY A 108 13.34 -31.55 -18.30
N LEU A 109 13.66 -32.02 -17.09
CA LEU A 109 13.70 -33.45 -16.79
C LEU A 109 12.34 -34.11 -16.92
N VAL A 110 11.26 -33.47 -16.42
CA VAL A 110 9.91 -34.03 -16.52
C VAL A 110 9.46 -34.14 -17.97
N ILE A 111 9.61 -33.07 -18.76
CA ILE A 111 9.24 -33.09 -20.18
C ILE A 111 10.10 -34.10 -20.94
N GLY A 112 11.40 -34.15 -20.68
CA GLY A 112 12.30 -35.16 -21.25
C GLY A 112 11.88 -36.59 -20.89
N ALA A 113 11.48 -36.85 -19.64
CA ALA A 113 10.98 -38.15 -19.22
C ALA A 113 9.65 -38.51 -19.91
N MET A 114 8.73 -37.55 -20.08
CA MET A 114 7.49 -37.76 -20.83
C MET A 114 7.78 -38.11 -22.30
N MET A 115 8.73 -37.41 -22.93
CA MET A 115 9.16 -37.69 -24.30
C MET A 115 9.80 -39.08 -24.42
N LEU A 116 10.69 -39.43 -23.50
CA LEU A 116 11.31 -40.76 -23.46
C LEU A 116 10.27 -41.86 -23.24
N SER A 117 9.24 -41.62 -22.41
CA SER A 117 8.14 -42.56 -22.21
C SER A 117 7.33 -42.77 -23.49
N ILE A 118 6.99 -41.69 -24.22
CA ILE A 118 6.29 -41.81 -25.50
C ILE A 118 7.15 -42.52 -26.54
N ALA A 119 8.43 -42.15 -26.64
CA ALA A 119 9.40 -42.80 -27.52
C ALA A 119 9.54 -44.30 -27.22
N TYR A 120 9.59 -44.68 -25.94
CA TYR A 120 9.62 -46.07 -25.49
C TYR A 120 8.37 -46.84 -25.96
N VAL A 121 7.18 -46.27 -25.78
CA VAL A 121 5.92 -46.87 -26.25
C VAL A 121 5.94 -47.08 -27.77
N ILE A 122 6.40 -46.08 -28.54
CA ILE A 122 6.50 -46.17 -30.00
C ILE A 122 7.49 -47.27 -30.43
N ILE A 123 8.67 -47.32 -29.82
CA ILE A 123 9.72 -48.29 -30.20
C ILE A 123 9.32 -49.72 -29.81
N PHE A 124 8.78 -49.94 -28.61
CA PHE A 124 8.61 -51.29 -28.08
C PHE A 124 7.18 -51.80 -28.13
N ALA A 125 6.16 -50.96 -27.96
CA ALA A 125 4.77 -51.41 -27.92
C ALA A 125 4.09 -51.42 -29.30
N LEU A 126 4.64 -50.64 -30.25
CA LEU A 126 4.06 -50.48 -31.59
C LEU A 126 4.92 -51.09 -32.71
N ALA A 127 6.10 -51.65 -32.41
CA ALA A 127 6.97 -52.27 -33.43
C ALA A 127 6.26 -53.37 -34.25
N ASP A 128 5.38 -54.13 -33.59
CA ASP A 128 4.65 -55.24 -34.23
C ASP A 128 3.26 -54.83 -34.77
N LYS A 129 2.85 -53.57 -34.57
CA LYS A 129 1.54 -53.07 -34.99
C LYS A 129 1.62 -52.44 -36.39
N GLY A 130 0.48 -52.40 -37.09
CA GLY A 130 0.39 -51.83 -38.43
C GLY A 130 0.66 -50.32 -38.46
N ALA A 131 0.88 -49.78 -39.67
CA ALA A 131 1.17 -48.36 -39.88
C ALA A 131 0.02 -47.45 -39.41
N SER A 132 -1.21 -47.97 -39.42
CA SER A 132 -2.42 -47.28 -38.95
C SER A 132 -2.36 -46.85 -37.49
N ASP A 133 -1.69 -47.64 -36.63
CA ASP A 133 -1.63 -47.39 -35.18
C ASP A 133 -0.41 -46.53 -34.83
N LEU A 134 0.68 -46.69 -35.59
CA LEU A 134 1.93 -45.97 -35.37
C LEU A 134 1.78 -44.46 -35.65
N LEU A 135 1.16 -44.10 -36.78
CA LEU A 135 1.13 -42.70 -37.24
C LEU A 135 0.41 -41.74 -36.28
N PRO A 136 -0.79 -42.05 -35.77
CA PRO A 136 -1.46 -41.19 -34.78
C PRO A 136 -0.70 -41.10 -33.45
N THR A 137 0.11 -42.11 -33.11
CA THR A 137 0.87 -42.11 -31.86
C THR A 137 1.96 -41.03 -31.84
N TYR A 138 2.52 -40.67 -33.00
CA TYR A 138 3.47 -39.53 -33.07
C TYR A 138 2.81 -38.19 -32.70
N ASP A 139 1.49 -38.04 -32.90
CA ASP A 139 0.78 -36.83 -32.50
C ASP A 139 0.77 -36.67 -30.96
N PHE A 140 1.09 -37.71 -30.17
CA PHE A 140 1.21 -37.60 -28.71
C PHE A 140 2.44 -36.78 -28.25
N PHE A 141 3.44 -36.57 -29.10
CA PHE A 141 4.54 -35.64 -28.82
C PHE A 141 4.07 -34.17 -28.69
N ILE A 142 2.86 -33.85 -29.15
CA ILE A 142 2.25 -32.54 -28.92
C ILE A 142 2.04 -32.28 -27.42
N TYR A 143 1.73 -33.31 -26.61
CA TYR A 143 1.42 -33.11 -25.19
C TYR A 143 2.62 -32.64 -24.36
N PRO A 144 3.81 -33.27 -24.42
CA PRO A 144 4.99 -32.76 -23.74
C PRO A 144 5.35 -31.31 -24.12
N ILE A 145 5.24 -30.93 -25.41
CA ILE A 145 5.50 -29.54 -25.84
C ILE A 145 4.47 -28.58 -25.22
N MET A 146 3.18 -28.91 -25.32
CA MET A 146 2.09 -28.08 -24.81
C MET A 146 2.19 -27.89 -23.30
N ILE A 147 2.40 -28.97 -22.56
CA ILE A 147 2.61 -28.93 -21.10
C ILE A 147 3.89 -28.16 -20.79
N GLY A 148 4.99 -28.47 -21.47
CA GLY A 148 6.27 -27.78 -21.33
C GLY A 148 6.15 -26.27 -21.48
N SER A 149 5.33 -25.78 -22.42
CA SER A 149 5.13 -24.35 -22.66
C SER A 149 4.65 -23.54 -21.44
N ILE A 150 4.02 -24.21 -20.47
CA ILE A 150 3.44 -23.58 -19.28
C ILE A 150 4.50 -23.42 -18.17
N PHE A 151 5.44 -24.36 -18.04
CA PHE A 151 6.39 -24.40 -16.92
C PHE A 151 7.84 -24.10 -17.33
N MET A 152 8.20 -24.41 -18.57
CA MET A 152 9.55 -24.36 -19.09
C MET A 152 9.90 -22.96 -19.62
N PRO A 153 11.17 -22.52 -19.52
CA PRO A 153 11.59 -21.31 -20.21
C PRO A 153 11.38 -21.45 -21.73
N ARG A 154 10.83 -20.42 -22.35
CA ARG A 154 10.52 -20.35 -23.78
C ARG A 154 11.67 -20.80 -24.70
N LYS A 155 12.92 -20.59 -24.28
CA LYS A 155 14.13 -20.96 -25.01
C LYS A 155 14.29 -22.47 -25.23
N LEU A 156 13.69 -23.30 -24.37
CA LEU A 156 13.82 -24.76 -24.44
C LEU A 156 12.73 -25.42 -25.29
N ILE A 157 11.63 -24.74 -25.64
CA ILE A 157 10.57 -25.30 -26.48
C ILE A 157 11.13 -25.77 -27.85
N ILE A 158 11.96 -24.94 -28.48
CA ILE A 158 12.55 -25.22 -29.79
C ILE A 158 13.48 -26.45 -29.78
N PRO A 159 14.50 -26.55 -28.90
CA PRO A 159 15.38 -27.73 -28.90
C PRO A 159 14.64 -29.03 -28.59
N PHE A 160 13.66 -29.04 -27.69
CA PHE A 160 12.85 -30.24 -27.45
C PHE A 160 12.04 -30.64 -28.69
N THR A 161 11.40 -29.67 -29.36
CA THR A 161 10.69 -29.92 -30.63
C THR A 161 11.62 -30.48 -31.70
N LEU A 162 12.85 -29.95 -31.82
CA LEU A 162 13.83 -30.46 -32.78
C LEU A 162 14.25 -31.89 -32.46
N VAL A 163 14.45 -32.22 -31.18
CA VAL A 163 14.75 -33.59 -30.75
C VAL A 163 13.60 -34.54 -31.08
N GLU A 164 12.34 -34.13 -30.91
CA GLU A 164 11.18 -34.94 -31.29
C GLU A 164 11.09 -35.15 -32.80
N ILE A 165 11.30 -34.10 -33.60
CA ILE A 165 11.33 -34.21 -35.06
C ILE A 165 12.45 -35.16 -35.49
N LEU A 166 13.66 -34.99 -34.95
CA LEU A 166 14.79 -35.87 -35.24
C LEU A 166 14.50 -37.32 -34.83
N PHE A 167 13.83 -37.53 -33.69
CA PHE A 167 13.40 -38.85 -33.25
C PHE A 167 12.39 -39.48 -34.22
N ILE A 168 11.37 -38.75 -34.66
CA ILE A 168 10.37 -39.23 -35.63
C ILE A 168 11.05 -39.62 -36.94
N TRP A 169 11.94 -38.77 -37.44
CA TRP A 169 12.70 -39.03 -38.65
C TRP A 169 13.59 -40.24 -38.51
N TYR A 170 14.35 -40.34 -37.41
CA TYR A 170 15.19 -41.49 -37.13
C TYR A 170 14.37 -42.77 -37.04
N ASN A 171 13.27 -42.74 -36.29
CA ASN A 171 12.42 -43.90 -36.06
C ASN A 171 11.73 -44.36 -37.34
N LEU A 172 11.27 -43.47 -38.24
CA LEU A 172 10.57 -43.83 -39.48
C LEU A 172 11.52 -44.14 -40.67
N LEU A 173 12.79 -43.75 -40.60
CA LEU A 173 13.76 -44.01 -41.68
C LEU A 173 14.69 -45.18 -41.37
N LEU A 174 15.10 -45.33 -40.11
CA LEU A 174 16.15 -46.29 -39.70
C LEU A 174 15.62 -47.43 -38.82
N GLY A 175 14.43 -47.29 -38.22
CA GLY A 175 13.89 -48.30 -37.33
C GLY A 175 13.48 -49.61 -38.04
N PRO A 176 13.30 -50.71 -37.30
CA PRO A 176 12.62 -51.90 -37.81
C PRO A 176 11.14 -51.58 -38.03
N HIS A 177 10.58 -51.93 -39.20
CA HIS A 177 9.20 -51.58 -39.54
C HIS A 177 8.36 -52.78 -39.96
N PRO A 178 7.04 -52.75 -39.71
CA PRO A 178 6.10 -53.69 -40.30
C PRO A 178 6.11 -53.60 -41.83
N ARG A 179 5.70 -54.70 -42.47
CA ARG A 179 5.74 -54.87 -43.94
C ARG A 179 5.03 -53.75 -44.70
N GLU A 180 3.97 -53.18 -44.12
CA GLU A 180 3.21 -52.06 -44.70
C GLU A 180 4.09 -50.82 -44.94
N ILE A 181 4.91 -50.43 -43.96
CA ILE A 181 5.79 -49.26 -44.10
C ILE A 181 6.91 -49.55 -45.10
N ILE A 182 7.39 -50.80 -45.16
CA ILE A 182 8.40 -51.23 -46.14
C ILE A 182 7.85 -51.11 -47.57
N GLN A 183 6.59 -51.48 -47.80
CA GLN A 183 5.95 -51.36 -49.13
C GLN A 183 5.80 -49.89 -49.58
N VAL A 184 5.62 -48.99 -48.62
CA VAL A 184 5.45 -47.54 -48.89
C VAL A 184 6.82 -46.83 -48.97
N ARG A 185 7.90 -47.48 -48.56
CA ARG A 185 9.26 -46.91 -48.59
C ARG A 185 9.68 -46.61 -50.04
N GLY A 186 10.02 -45.34 -50.31
CA GLY A 186 10.37 -44.86 -51.65
C GLY A 186 9.19 -44.32 -52.47
N THR A 187 7.96 -44.43 -51.96
CA THR A 187 6.78 -43.76 -52.56
C THR A 187 6.62 -42.34 -52.00
N PRO A 188 5.90 -41.43 -52.70
CA PRO A 188 5.58 -40.11 -52.18
C PRO A 188 4.73 -40.13 -50.90
N VAL A 189 4.05 -41.25 -50.60
CA VAL A 189 3.22 -41.40 -49.40
C VAL A 189 4.07 -41.42 -48.13
N MET A 190 5.30 -41.96 -48.18
CA MET A 190 6.24 -41.92 -47.05
C MET A 190 6.55 -40.47 -46.64
N TRP A 191 6.74 -39.57 -47.61
CA TRP A 191 6.98 -38.15 -47.32
C TRP A 191 5.77 -37.50 -46.67
N LEU A 192 4.55 -37.88 -47.05
CA LEU A 192 3.33 -37.38 -46.41
C LEU A 192 3.23 -37.85 -44.94
N TRP A 193 3.60 -39.10 -44.67
CA TRP A 193 3.62 -39.67 -43.32
C TRP A 193 4.63 -38.98 -42.40
N LEU A 194 5.78 -38.57 -42.94
CA LEU A 194 6.78 -37.82 -42.21
C LEU A 194 6.41 -36.35 -42.03
N ALA A 195 5.85 -35.74 -43.09
CA ALA A 195 5.51 -34.33 -43.12
C ALA A 195 4.38 -33.99 -42.13
N ARG A 196 3.38 -34.85 -41.99
CA ARG A 196 2.22 -34.60 -41.12
C ARG A 196 2.58 -34.35 -39.64
N PRO A 197 3.19 -35.30 -38.91
CA PRO A 197 3.53 -35.09 -37.49
C PRO A 197 4.59 -34.01 -37.33
N THR A 198 5.55 -33.90 -38.26
CA THR A 198 6.55 -32.82 -38.26
C THR A 198 5.88 -31.45 -38.34
N LEU A 199 4.93 -31.27 -39.27
CA LEU A 199 4.19 -30.03 -39.43
C LEU A 199 3.34 -29.71 -38.18
N MET A 200 2.65 -30.71 -37.63
CA MET A 200 1.87 -30.55 -36.40
C MET A 200 2.73 -30.13 -35.20
N LEU A 201 3.91 -30.73 -35.03
CA LEU A 201 4.86 -30.34 -33.98
C LEU A 201 5.41 -28.93 -34.21
N CYS A 202 5.76 -28.57 -35.44
CA CYS A 202 6.20 -27.22 -35.77
C CYS A 202 5.12 -26.17 -35.44
N ILE A 203 3.87 -26.41 -35.86
CA ILE A 203 2.74 -25.51 -35.56
C ILE A 203 2.53 -25.41 -34.05
N THR A 204 2.49 -26.55 -33.35
CA THR A 204 2.33 -26.62 -31.90
C THR A 204 3.43 -25.86 -31.17
N ALA A 205 4.69 -26.04 -31.58
CA ALA A 205 5.84 -25.36 -30.99
C ALA A 205 5.79 -23.85 -31.22
N ILE A 206 5.39 -23.39 -32.41
CA ILE A 206 5.21 -21.97 -32.72
C ILE A 206 4.09 -21.38 -31.84
N VAL A 207 2.92 -22.02 -31.81
CA VAL A 207 1.77 -21.56 -30.99
C VAL A 207 2.15 -21.53 -29.50
N SER A 208 2.81 -22.57 -29.01
CA SER A 208 3.30 -22.68 -27.63
C SER A 208 4.33 -21.60 -27.30
N TRP A 209 5.26 -21.33 -28.21
CA TRP A 209 6.28 -20.29 -28.05
C TRP A 209 5.66 -18.89 -28.03
N LEU A 210 4.71 -18.60 -28.93
CA LEU A 210 3.97 -17.34 -28.96
C LEU A 210 3.09 -17.19 -27.72
N GLY A 211 2.40 -18.25 -27.30
CA GLY A 211 1.55 -18.29 -26.11
C GLY A 211 2.36 -17.99 -24.85
N SER A 212 3.47 -18.69 -24.65
CA SER A 212 4.40 -18.46 -23.54
C SER A 212 4.92 -17.00 -23.54
N ARG A 213 5.29 -16.46 -24.71
CA ARG A 213 5.68 -15.04 -24.83
C ARG A 213 4.56 -14.07 -24.47
N SER A 214 3.34 -14.35 -24.91
CA SER A 214 2.16 -13.50 -24.64
C SER A 214 1.86 -13.44 -23.15
N VAL A 215 1.89 -14.60 -22.47
CA VAL A 215 1.68 -14.71 -21.03
C VAL A 215 2.77 -13.95 -20.25
N GLU A 216 4.04 -14.13 -20.61
CA GLU A 216 5.15 -13.38 -20.00
C GLU A 216 4.98 -11.86 -20.14
N GLN A 217 4.58 -11.39 -21.32
CA GLN A 217 4.34 -9.97 -21.56
C GLN A 217 3.12 -9.44 -20.80
N ALA A 218 2.04 -10.24 -20.70
CA ALA A 218 0.85 -9.86 -19.96
C ALA A 218 1.13 -9.73 -18.46
N ILE A 219 1.94 -10.63 -17.91
CA ILE A 219 2.38 -10.59 -16.50
C ILE A 219 3.23 -9.33 -16.26
N LEU A 220 4.24 -9.07 -17.11
CA LEU A 220 5.07 -7.85 -16.97
C LEU A 220 4.24 -6.57 -17.05
N ARG A 221 3.23 -6.51 -17.92
CA ARG A 221 2.32 -5.36 -18.01
C ARG A 221 1.46 -5.20 -16.76
N ALA A 222 0.99 -6.30 -16.18
CA ALA A 222 0.22 -6.28 -14.94
C ALA A 222 1.08 -5.78 -13.78
N ASP A 223 2.32 -6.26 -13.65
CA ASP A 223 3.25 -5.82 -12.61
C ASP A 223 3.56 -4.31 -12.72
N HIS A 224 3.84 -3.81 -13.93
CA HIS A 224 4.04 -2.38 -14.15
C HIS A 224 2.79 -1.54 -13.84
N ALA A 225 1.59 -2.08 -14.11
CA ALA A 225 0.35 -1.41 -13.74
C ALA A 225 0.16 -1.36 -12.22
N GLU A 226 0.51 -2.43 -11.49
CA GLU A 226 0.48 -2.45 -10.02
C GLU A 226 1.45 -1.41 -9.42
N GLU A 227 2.68 -1.34 -9.94
CA GLU A 227 3.68 -0.34 -9.53
C GLU A 227 3.20 1.09 -9.79
N LEU A 228 2.59 1.34 -10.94
CA LEU A 228 2.05 2.66 -11.29
C LEU A 228 0.88 3.06 -10.39
N ILE A 229 -0.04 2.13 -10.09
CA ILE A 229 -1.14 2.37 -9.15
C ILE A 229 -0.62 2.64 -7.74
N ALA A 230 0.42 1.91 -7.29
CA ALA A 230 1.04 2.15 -6.00
C ALA A 230 1.68 3.55 -5.92
N ALA A 231 2.40 3.96 -6.98
CA ALA A 231 2.98 5.29 -7.07
C ALA A 231 1.91 6.40 -7.11
N GLU A 232 0.85 6.22 -7.88
CA GLU A 232 -0.27 7.16 -7.98
C GLU A 232 -1.00 7.32 -6.64
N ARG A 233 -1.18 6.23 -5.88
CA ARG A 233 -1.75 6.28 -4.52
C ARG A 233 -0.89 7.11 -3.57
N LEU A 234 0.45 7.00 -3.65
CA LEU A 234 1.35 7.81 -2.85
C LEU A 234 1.27 9.30 -3.23
N LEU A 235 1.27 9.60 -4.54
CA LEU A 235 1.18 10.98 -5.04
C LEU A 235 -0.17 11.62 -4.69
N SER A 236 -1.28 10.89 -4.85
CA SER A 236 -2.61 11.39 -4.49
C SER A 236 -2.75 11.62 -2.99
N ALA A 237 -2.15 10.78 -2.14
CA ALA A 237 -2.10 11.00 -0.70
C ALA A 237 -1.32 12.29 -0.34
N GLN A 238 -0.15 12.51 -0.96
CA GLN A 238 0.63 13.73 -0.77
C GLN A 238 -0.11 14.98 -1.26
N SER A 239 -0.76 14.90 -2.42
CA SER A 239 -1.56 16.00 -2.98
C SER A 239 -2.71 16.40 -2.06
N ARG A 240 -3.41 15.43 -1.46
CA ARG A 240 -4.46 15.70 -0.47
C ARG A 240 -3.93 16.41 0.77
N MET A 241 -2.77 15.99 1.28
CA MET A 241 -2.14 16.65 2.43
C MET A 241 -1.78 18.11 2.09
N LEU A 242 -1.26 18.36 0.90
CA LEU A 242 -0.94 19.73 0.45
C LEU A 242 -2.18 20.59 0.28
N LEU A 243 -3.26 20.05 -0.29
CA LEU A 243 -4.54 20.78 -0.43
C LEU A 243 -5.13 21.14 0.94
N GLN A 244 -5.12 20.21 1.90
CA GLN A 244 -5.57 20.47 3.27
C GLN A 244 -4.74 21.57 3.94
N GLN A 245 -3.42 21.53 3.78
CA GLN A 245 -2.54 22.59 4.29
C GLN A 245 -2.84 23.95 3.66
N GLN A 246 -3.11 23.99 2.35
CA GLN A 246 -3.48 25.24 1.67
C GLN A 246 -4.83 25.78 2.12
N GLU A 247 -5.83 24.93 2.28
CA GLU A 247 -7.15 25.34 2.77
C GLU A 247 -7.08 25.88 4.19
N GLN A 248 -6.33 25.19 5.07
CA GLN A 248 -6.08 25.66 6.42
C GLN A 248 -5.38 27.01 6.42
N LEU A 249 -4.32 27.18 5.61
CA LEU A 249 -3.60 28.44 5.50
C LEU A 249 -4.51 29.57 5.01
N LYS A 250 -5.35 29.32 4.00
CA LYS A 250 -6.32 30.30 3.48
C LYS A 250 -7.34 30.71 4.55
N ALA A 251 -7.84 29.74 5.32
CA ALA A 251 -8.77 30.00 6.42
C ALA A 251 -8.10 30.88 7.49
N GLU A 252 -6.87 30.55 7.91
CA GLU A 252 -6.10 31.32 8.90
C GLU A 252 -5.81 32.75 8.41
N ILE A 253 -5.43 32.93 7.13
CA ILE A 253 -5.22 34.27 6.54
C ILE A 253 -6.52 35.08 6.54
N SER A 254 -7.65 34.46 6.17
CA SER A 254 -8.94 35.15 6.13
C SER A 254 -9.36 35.69 7.50
N GLN A 255 -9.07 34.95 8.57
CA GLN A 255 -9.33 35.38 9.95
C GLN A 255 -8.48 36.59 10.34
N ILE A 256 -7.20 36.59 9.97
CA ILE A 256 -6.32 37.75 10.19
C ILE A 256 -6.82 38.98 9.44
N LEU A 257 -7.28 38.81 8.20
CA LEU A 257 -7.80 39.90 7.40
C LEU A 257 -9.06 40.53 8.04
N ILE A 258 -9.96 39.71 8.58
CA ILE A 258 -11.14 40.19 9.32
C ILE A 258 -10.72 41.00 10.56
N VAL A 259 -9.78 40.48 11.36
CA VAL A 259 -9.26 41.17 12.55
C VAL A 259 -8.63 42.51 12.17
N HIS A 260 -7.85 42.53 11.08
CA HIS A 260 -7.25 43.76 10.57
C HIS A 260 -8.29 44.79 10.12
N ARG A 261 -9.37 44.34 9.46
CA ARG A 261 -10.49 45.22 9.06
C ARG A 261 -11.23 45.81 10.26
N GLU A 262 -11.52 45.00 11.28
CA GLU A 262 -12.15 45.47 12.53
C GLU A 262 -11.26 46.47 13.28
N ALA A 263 -9.95 46.21 13.32
CA ALA A 263 -8.99 47.14 13.89
C ALA A 263 -8.94 48.48 13.12
N ALA A 264 -8.98 48.42 11.79
CA ALA A 264 -9.04 49.61 10.93
C ALA A 264 -10.34 50.42 11.12
N ALA A 265 -11.43 49.77 11.54
CA ALA A 265 -12.68 50.44 11.93
C ALA A 265 -12.64 51.06 13.35
N GLY A 266 -11.50 51.00 14.04
CA GLY A 266 -11.30 51.56 15.39
C GLY A 266 -11.57 50.58 16.53
N ASN A 267 -11.93 49.33 16.23
CA ASN A 267 -12.16 48.32 17.26
C ASN A 267 -10.86 47.58 17.64
N TYR A 268 -10.05 48.19 18.51
CA TYR A 268 -8.78 47.61 18.98
C TYR A 268 -8.94 46.49 20.02
N SER A 269 -10.17 46.12 20.38
CA SER A 269 -10.42 45.02 21.33
C SER A 269 -10.37 43.63 20.68
N VAL A 270 -10.46 43.56 19.35
CA VAL A 270 -10.40 42.30 18.59
C VAL A 270 -8.97 41.73 18.63
N ARG A 271 -8.87 40.40 18.77
CA ARG A 271 -7.59 39.67 18.77
C ARG A 271 -7.56 38.68 17.62
N ALA A 272 -6.41 38.58 16.96
CA ALA A 272 -6.16 37.51 16.02
C ALA A 272 -6.05 36.18 16.76
N PRO A 273 -6.72 35.11 16.30
CA PRO A 273 -6.61 33.80 16.92
C PRO A 273 -5.16 33.30 16.83
N LEU A 274 -4.60 32.88 17.98
CA LEU A 274 -3.25 32.33 18.07
C LEU A 274 -3.32 30.81 18.06
N ASN A 275 -3.39 30.22 16.87
CA ASN A 275 -3.21 28.78 16.77
C ASN A 275 -1.71 28.47 16.84
N SER A 276 -1.26 27.82 17.91
CA SER A 276 0.16 27.69 18.29
C SER A 276 1.00 26.79 17.37
N GLN A 277 0.41 26.22 16.32
CA GLN A 277 1.07 25.26 15.43
C GLN A 277 1.29 25.77 13.99
N GLY A 278 0.82 26.96 13.64
CA GLY A 278 0.90 27.50 12.28
C GLY A 278 2.08 28.45 12.04
N MET A 279 2.63 28.45 10.82
CA MET A 279 3.62 29.46 10.36
C MET A 279 3.09 30.90 10.52
N ILE A 280 1.77 31.07 10.46
CA ILE A 280 1.07 32.35 10.62
C ILE A 280 1.11 32.88 12.07
N TRP A 281 1.46 32.03 13.05
CA TRP A 281 1.50 32.41 14.47
C TRP A 281 2.36 33.66 14.72
N GLN A 282 3.50 33.79 14.04
CA GLN A 282 4.39 34.94 14.19
C GLN A 282 3.73 36.24 13.71
N ILE A 283 2.91 36.17 12.64
CA ILE A 283 2.15 37.31 12.10
C ILE A 283 1.00 37.67 13.03
N ALA A 284 0.24 36.69 13.52
CA ALA A 284 -0.86 36.93 14.45
C ALA A 284 -0.36 37.53 15.78
N HIS A 285 0.79 37.07 16.27
CA HIS A 285 1.40 37.57 17.50
C HIS A 285 1.89 39.02 17.34
N SER A 286 2.58 39.35 16.24
CA SER A 286 3.01 40.73 15.99
C SER A 286 1.82 41.68 15.82
N LEU A 287 0.76 41.24 15.14
CA LEU A 287 -0.48 41.99 15.00
C LEU A 287 -1.15 42.24 16.37
N ASN A 288 -1.29 41.21 17.21
CA ASN A 288 -1.89 41.35 18.54
C ASN A 288 -1.11 42.32 19.43
N ASN A 289 0.22 42.33 19.34
CA ASN A 289 1.05 43.30 20.05
C ASN A 289 0.83 44.73 19.55
N LEU A 290 0.70 44.92 18.23
CA LEU A 290 0.36 46.22 17.66
C LEU A 290 -1.03 46.68 18.14
N LEU A 291 -2.03 45.81 18.09
CA LEU A 291 -3.39 46.12 18.55
C LEU A 291 -3.43 46.45 20.05
N ALA A 292 -2.65 45.77 20.88
CA ALA A 292 -2.52 46.11 22.30
C ALA A 292 -2.00 47.53 22.49
N ARG A 293 -0.94 47.91 21.75
CA ARG A 293 -0.38 49.26 21.80
C ARG A 293 -1.36 50.32 21.30
N CYS A 294 -2.09 50.06 20.22
CA CYS A 294 -3.13 50.97 19.72
C CYS A 294 -4.28 51.13 20.72
N GLN A 295 -4.69 50.04 21.37
CA GLN A 295 -5.74 50.08 22.40
C GLN A 295 -5.31 50.91 23.61
N GLU A 296 -4.06 50.77 24.05
CA GLU A 296 -3.47 51.57 25.13
C GLU A 296 -3.44 53.05 24.76
N LEU A 297 -2.92 53.39 23.58
CA LEU A 297 -2.91 54.77 23.06
C LEU A 297 -4.31 55.38 22.94
N ALA A 298 -5.31 54.61 22.51
CA ALA A 298 -6.70 55.07 22.40
C ALA A 298 -7.30 55.36 23.78
N ARG A 299 -7.03 54.51 24.79
CA ARG A 299 -7.48 54.73 26.17
C ARG A 299 -6.82 55.95 26.78
N ASP A 300 -5.52 56.13 26.57
CA ASP A 300 -4.79 57.30 27.06
C ASP A 300 -5.34 58.60 26.44
N HIS A 301 -5.68 58.56 25.15
CA HIS A 301 -6.31 59.71 24.48
C HIS A 301 -7.69 60.04 25.07
N ASP A 302 -8.54 59.03 25.28
CA ASP A 302 -9.85 59.20 25.89
C ASP A 302 -9.76 59.70 27.34
N GLU A 303 -8.81 59.17 28.13
CA GLU A 303 -8.57 59.62 29.49
C GLU A 303 -8.10 61.08 29.51
N LEU A 304 -7.19 61.46 28.62
CA LEU A 304 -6.70 62.82 28.49
C LEU A 304 -7.81 63.78 28.05
N LYS A 305 -8.68 63.36 27.12
CA LYS A 305 -9.86 64.14 26.72
C LYS A 305 -10.82 64.35 27.89
N ARG A 306 -11.16 63.28 28.62
CA ARG A 306 -12.01 63.37 29.83
C ARG A 306 -11.39 64.24 30.91
N ALA A 307 -10.07 64.15 31.11
CA ALA A 307 -9.35 64.99 32.05
C ALA A 307 -9.42 66.46 31.66
N ARG A 308 -9.28 66.80 30.36
CA ARG A 308 -9.45 68.17 29.85
C ARG A 308 -10.88 68.68 30.09
N GLU A 309 -11.89 67.90 29.74
CA GLU A 309 -13.30 68.25 29.96
C GLU A 309 -13.63 68.47 31.44
N ASP A 310 -13.10 67.62 32.33
CA ASP A 310 -13.29 67.78 33.77
C ASP A 310 -12.57 69.02 34.32
N VAL A 311 -11.36 69.32 33.82
CA VAL A 311 -10.62 70.54 34.20
C VAL A 311 -11.40 71.78 33.76
N GLU A 312 -11.97 71.79 32.56
CA GLU A 312 -12.82 72.89 32.08
C GLU A 312 -14.10 73.06 32.93
N LYS A 313 -14.74 71.96 33.34
CA LYS A 313 -15.91 72.02 34.24
C LYS A 313 -15.54 72.56 35.62
N VAL A 314 -14.40 72.14 36.16
CA VAL A 314 -13.91 72.60 37.47
C VAL A 314 -13.49 74.07 37.39
N SER A 315 -12.81 74.50 36.33
CA SER A 315 -12.43 75.90 36.15
C SER A 315 -13.66 76.79 36.02
N TYR A 316 -14.67 76.39 35.24
CA TYR A 316 -15.95 77.08 35.13
C TYR A 316 -16.68 77.16 36.49
N TYR A 317 -16.68 76.08 37.26
CA TYR A 317 -17.27 76.05 38.60
C TYR A 317 -16.59 77.03 39.56
N ILE A 318 -15.26 77.06 39.57
CA ILE A 318 -14.48 78.02 40.40
C ILE A 318 -14.81 79.46 40.00
N GLU A 319 -14.91 79.74 38.71
CA GLU A 319 -15.22 81.08 38.20
C GLU A 319 -16.63 81.54 38.64
N GLN A 320 -17.62 80.64 38.61
CA GLN A 320 -18.97 80.93 39.10
C GLN A 320 -19.03 81.14 40.63
N LEU A 321 -18.27 80.36 41.39
CA LEU A 321 -18.12 80.57 42.84
C LEU A 321 -17.53 81.95 43.15
N ARG A 322 -16.54 82.40 42.37
CA ARG A 322 -15.97 83.76 42.49
C ARG A 322 -17.00 84.86 42.21
N GLN A 323 -17.98 84.60 41.35
CA GLN A 323 -19.08 85.52 41.05
C GLN A 323 -20.21 85.46 42.10
N GLY A 324 -20.04 84.70 43.20
CA GLY A 324 -21.01 84.60 44.29
C GLY A 324 -22.23 83.72 43.99
N LYS A 325 -22.19 82.92 42.91
CA LYS A 325 -23.26 81.97 42.58
C LYS A 325 -22.95 80.60 43.17
N HIS A 326 -23.85 80.10 44.01
CA HIS A 326 -23.75 78.74 44.54
C HIS A 326 -24.28 77.74 43.51
N LEU A 327 -23.37 77.00 42.86
CA LEU A 327 -23.73 75.85 42.02
C LEU A 327 -23.45 74.53 42.75
N PRO A 328 -24.16 73.44 42.37
CA PRO A 328 -23.83 72.10 42.81
C PRO A 328 -22.45 71.69 42.27
N LEU A 329 -21.72 70.88 43.05
CA LEU A 329 -20.39 70.38 42.70
C LEU A 329 -20.43 69.63 41.36
N PRO A 330 -19.50 69.91 40.43
CA PRO A 330 -19.44 69.20 39.16
C PRO A 330 -19.05 67.73 39.39
N ILE A 331 -19.78 66.82 38.75
CA ILE A 331 -19.44 65.40 38.75
C ILE A 331 -18.28 65.20 37.78
N CYS A 332 -17.08 64.95 38.31
CA CYS A 332 -15.91 64.62 37.51
C CYS A 332 -15.76 63.10 37.37
N HIS A 333 -15.44 62.65 36.15
CA HIS A 333 -15.30 61.24 35.83
C HIS A 333 -13.84 60.77 35.82
N SER A 334 -12.90 61.63 35.44
CA SER A 334 -11.46 61.41 35.48
C SER A 334 -10.91 61.40 36.90
N ILE A 335 -9.81 60.66 37.11
CA ILE A 335 -9.10 60.62 38.40
C ILE A 335 -8.60 62.01 38.77
N LEU A 336 -8.08 62.75 37.78
CA LEU A 336 -7.55 64.10 37.97
C LEU A 336 -8.67 65.08 38.37
N GLY A 337 -9.81 65.05 37.67
CA GLY A 337 -10.97 65.88 38.03
C GLY A 337 -11.50 65.58 39.43
N LYS A 338 -11.64 64.29 39.80
CA LYS A 338 -12.03 63.90 41.16
C LYS A 338 -11.07 64.42 42.23
N ARG A 339 -9.76 64.35 41.96
CA ARG A 339 -8.72 64.89 42.86
C ARG A 339 -8.83 66.41 43.00
N LEU A 340 -9.11 67.14 41.92
CA LEU A 340 -9.32 68.59 41.97
C LEU A 340 -10.58 68.95 42.77
N VAL A 341 -11.70 68.28 42.52
CA VAL A 341 -12.95 68.50 43.28
C VAL A 341 -12.75 68.17 44.76
N TYR A 342 -12.07 67.08 45.08
CA TYR A 342 -11.73 66.71 46.45
C TYR A 342 -10.81 67.75 47.12
N ALA A 343 -9.79 68.23 46.41
CA ALA A 343 -8.93 69.31 46.92
C ALA A 343 -9.72 70.59 47.21
N LEU A 344 -10.73 70.91 46.39
CA LEU A 344 -11.61 72.06 46.62
C LEU A 344 -12.55 71.88 47.82
N THR A 345 -13.04 70.67 48.09
CA THR A 345 -13.95 70.40 49.22
C THR A 345 -13.22 70.25 50.55
N THR A 346 -12.01 69.69 50.55
CA THR A 346 -11.21 69.45 51.77
C THR A 346 -10.65 70.71 52.44
N HIS A 347 -10.85 71.90 51.88
CA HIS A 347 -10.63 73.16 52.60
C HIS A 347 -11.74 73.52 53.60
N THR A 348 -12.73 72.65 53.85
CA THR A 348 -13.51 72.72 55.09
C THR A 348 -12.74 72.05 56.23
N PRO A 349 -12.47 72.75 57.35
CA PRO A 349 -11.60 72.26 58.40
C PRO A 349 -12.21 71.02 59.06
N PRO A 350 -11.45 69.91 59.20
CA PRO A 350 -11.95 68.71 59.84
C PRO A 350 -12.19 68.96 61.34
N PRO A 351 -13.30 68.48 61.93
CA PRO A 351 -13.38 68.31 63.38
C PRO A 351 -12.32 67.29 63.82
N ARG A 352 -11.46 67.74 64.74
CA ARG A 352 -10.37 66.99 65.39
C ARG A 352 -10.82 65.59 65.85
N PRO A 353 -10.21 64.52 65.33
CA PRO A 353 -10.25 63.20 65.95
C PRO A 353 -9.05 63.03 66.88
N SER A 354 -9.35 62.67 68.12
CA SER A 354 -8.45 62.19 69.15
C SER A 354 -7.76 60.89 68.74
N GLN A 355 -6.42 60.88 68.84
CA GLN A 355 -5.57 59.70 69.05
C GLN A 355 -5.79 59.12 70.47
N PRO A 356 -5.14 57.99 70.85
CA PRO A 356 -4.83 56.74 70.12
C PRO A 356 -5.18 55.50 70.99
N LEU A 357 -5.10 54.28 70.44
CA LEU A 357 -4.73 53.10 71.24
C LEU A 357 -4.17 51.99 70.34
N SER A 358 -3.14 51.36 70.87
CA SER A 358 -2.18 50.48 70.21
C SER A 358 -2.67 49.02 70.10
N PRO A 359 -1.78 48.01 69.99
CA PRO A 359 -1.65 47.17 68.82
C PRO A 359 -2.20 45.76 69.05
N GLU A 360 -2.78 45.11 68.03
CA GLU A 360 -3.09 43.68 68.17
C GLU A 360 -2.62 42.85 66.97
N ARG A 361 -1.91 41.80 67.37
CA ARG A 361 -1.04 40.92 66.64
C ARG A 361 -1.83 39.62 66.43
N HIS A 362 -2.35 39.38 65.23
CA HIS A 362 -2.92 38.08 64.84
C HIS A 362 -2.47 37.79 63.40
N SER A 363 -1.58 36.81 63.21
CA SER A 363 -1.82 35.37 63.18
C SER A 363 -1.86 34.89 61.73
N SER A 364 -0.75 34.30 61.33
CA SER A 364 -0.53 33.50 60.13
C SER A 364 -1.60 32.42 59.94
N GLY A 365 -2.31 32.46 58.81
CA GLY A 365 -3.12 31.36 58.29
C GLY A 365 -2.59 30.90 56.92
N PRO A 366 -2.42 29.58 56.69
CA PRO A 366 -1.94 29.07 55.40
C PRO A 366 -3.07 29.10 54.36
N ILE A 367 -2.78 29.65 53.17
CA ILE A 367 -3.67 29.59 52.01
C ILE A 367 -3.67 28.16 51.45
N PRO A 368 -4.84 27.54 51.22
CA PRO A 368 -4.92 26.21 50.62
C PRO A 368 -4.59 26.27 49.12
N ARG A 369 -3.70 25.36 48.69
CA ARG A 369 -3.42 25.11 47.27
C ARG A 369 -4.65 24.48 46.60
N PRO A 370 -5.11 24.96 45.42
CA PRO A 370 -6.02 24.19 44.60
C PRO A 370 -5.27 23.02 43.96
N ASN A 371 -5.66 21.80 44.35
CA ASN A 371 -5.29 20.56 43.69
C ASN A 371 -5.86 20.53 42.26
N LEU A 372 -5.04 20.85 41.26
CA LEU A 372 -5.34 20.54 39.87
C LEU A 372 -4.92 19.09 39.60
N ARG A 373 -5.88 18.19 39.80
CA ARG A 373 -5.88 16.83 39.25
C ARG A 373 -5.90 16.93 37.71
N PRO A 374 -5.04 16.23 36.98
CA PRO A 374 -5.25 16.04 35.55
C PRO A 374 -6.41 15.05 35.37
N SER A 375 -7.55 15.56 34.91
CA SER A 375 -8.63 14.74 34.38
C SER A 375 -8.11 14.02 33.14
N ARG A 376 -7.82 12.74 33.33
CA ARG A 376 -7.56 11.76 32.28
C ARG A 376 -8.86 11.61 31.48
N VAL A 377 -8.99 12.39 30.41
CA VAL A 377 -10.07 12.19 29.43
C VAL A 377 -9.75 10.93 28.67
N SER A 378 -10.58 9.91 28.89
CA SER A 378 -10.58 8.66 28.15
C SER A 378 -10.71 8.93 26.65
N PHE A 379 -9.68 8.54 25.92
CA PHE A 379 -9.64 8.50 24.47
C PHE A 379 -10.25 7.15 24.04
N GLU A 380 -11.57 7.00 24.14
CA GLU A 380 -12.24 5.75 23.77
C GLU A 380 -13.72 6.00 23.46
N ALA A 381 -14.01 6.51 22.25
CA ALA A 381 -15.28 6.33 21.53
C ALA A 381 -15.31 7.23 20.27
N LEU A 382 -14.58 6.85 19.22
CA LEU A 382 -14.89 7.29 17.84
C LEU A 382 -14.16 6.40 16.85
N ARG A 383 -14.59 5.14 16.79
CA ARG A 383 -14.26 4.23 15.70
C ARG A 383 -15.48 3.38 15.39
N ASP A 384 -16.43 4.01 14.72
CA ASP A 384 -17.38 3.35 13.80
C ASP A 384 -18.12 4.44 13.03
N ASN A 385 -17.43 5.05 12.08
CA ASN A 385 -18.11 5.70 10.97
C ASN A 385 -17.83 4.86 9.73
N LYS A 386 -18.79 3.98 9.45
CA LYS A 386 -18.86 3.09 8.31
C LYS A 386 -19.20 3.98 7.11
N GLU A 387 -18.17 4.47 6.42
CA GLU A 387 -18.34 5.16 5.14
C GLU A 387 -18.92 4.18 4.12
N THR A 388 -20.24 4.29 3.92
CA THR A 388 -20.92 3.87 2.70
C THR A 388 -20.28 4.56 1.49
N PRO A 389 -19.90 3.83 0.44
CA PRO A 389 -19.37 4.45 -0.77
C PRO A 389 -20.47 5.23 -1.50
N PRO A 390 -20.17 6.38 -2.11
CA PRO A 390 -21.14 7.12 -2.91
C PRO A 390 -21.48 6.32 -4.16
N SER A 391 -22.71 5.81 -4.21
CA SER A 391 -23.38 5.46 -5.45
C SER A 391 -23.51 6.72 -6.31
N GLY A 392 -22.97 6.71 -7.52
CA GLY A 392 -23.35 7.68 -8.54
C GLY A 392 -22.19 8.40 -9.22
N GLN A 393 -21.34 7.66 -9.93
CA GLN A 393 -20.58 8.24 -11.03
C GLN A 393 -21.11 7.65 -12.35
N LYS A 394 -22.08 8.36 -12.92
CA LYS A 394 -22.55 8.18 -14.30
C LYS A 394 -21.33 8.33 -15.23
N ARG A 395 -20.94 7.25 -15.89
CA ARG A 395 -20.05 7.29 -17.06
C ARG A 395 -20.74 8.07 -18.19
N PRO A 396 -20.11 9.10 -18.78
CA PRO A 396 -20.59 9.70 -20.01
C PRO A 396 -20.14 8.87 -21.22
N GLY A 397 -21.08 8.56 -22.10
CA GLY A 397 -20.89 8.50 -23.55
C GLY A 397 -20.04 7.38 -24.13
N THR A 398 -20.66 6.22 -24.38
CA THR A 398 -20.31 5.40 -25.55
C THR A 398 -20.81 6.11 -26.80
N GLY A 399 -19.90 6.64 -27.61
CA GLY A 399 -20.19 7.13 -28.96
C GLY A 399 -20.54 5.97 -29.90
N PRO A 400 -21.35 6.23 -30.95
CA PRO A 400 -21.75 5.21 -31.91
C PRO A 400 -20.59 4.88 -32.86
N THR A 401 -20.22 3.60 -32.90
CA THR A 401 -19.43 3.01 -33.99
C THR A 401 -20.33 2.92 -35.22
N GLN A 402 -20.03 3.70 -36.25
CA GLN A 402 -20.61 3.53 -37.58
C GLN A 402 -20.03 2.26 -38.22
N ALA A 403 -20.92 1.50 -38.85
CA ALA A 403 -20.62 0.34 -39.70
C ALA A 403 -20.41 0.78 -41.15
#